data_AF-A0A372LP32-F1
#
_entry.id   AF-A0A372LP32-F1
#
_cell.length_a   1.000
_cell.length_b   1.000
_cell.length_c   1.000
_cell.angle_alpha   90.00
_cell.angle_beta   90.00
_cell.angle_gamma   90.00
#
_symmetry.space_group_name_H-M   'P 1'
#
loop_
_entity.id
_entity.type
_entity.pdbx_description
1 polymer ?
#
loop_
_entity_poly.entity_id
_entity_poly.type
_entity_poly.pdbx_seq_one_letter_code
_entity_poly.pdbx_strand_id
1 'polypeptide(L)' 'MALFLVGIIYWSLVAVSGLWLVWGLWKNSWKAFMISGYALLLPALALYFGGAEGWFKLPILLPIVIFVIAYRMKNR' A
#
# COMPACT_ATOMS: atom_id res chain seq x y z
N MET A 1 -8.35 -17.56 -17.96
CA MET A 1 -7.19 -18.03 -17.17
C MET A 1 -5.99 -17.06 -17.17
N ALA A 2 -5.73 -16.28 -18.22
CA ALA A 2 -4.49 -15.50 -18.36
C ALA A 2 -4.23 -14.43 -17.26
N LEU A 3 -5.27 -13.79 -16.71
CA LEU A 3 -5.10 -12.71 -15.71
C LEU A 3 -5.22 -13.18 -14.24
N PHE A 4 -5.44 -14.48 -14.01
CA PHE A 4 -5.67 -15.01 -12.66
C PHE A 4 -4.44 -14.83 -11.76
N LEU A 5 -3.24 -15.08 -12.30
CA LEU A 5 -1.98 -14.89 -11.59
C LEU A 5 -1.73 -13.42 -11.23
N VAL A 6 -2.02 -12.49 -12.15
CA VAL A 6 -1.92 -11.04 -11.92
C VAL A 6 -2.85 -10.62 -10.79
N GLY A 7 -4.08 -11.14 -10.78
CA GLY A 7 -5.03 -10.91 -9.69
C GLY A 7 -4.51 -11.42 -8.35
N ILE A 8 -3.98 -12.65 -8.27
CA ILE A 8 -3.40 -13.20 -7.04
C ILE A 8 -2.24 -12.33 -6.52
N ILE A 9 -1.35 -11.89 -7.41
CA ILE A 9 -0.22 -11.03 -7.03
C ILE A 9 -0.75 -9.68 -6.52
N TYR A 10 -1.72 -9.09 -7.21
CA TYR A 10 -2.34 -7.82 -6.80
C TYR A 10 -2.96 -7.92 -5.40
N TRP A 11 -3.81 -8.91 -5.17
CA TRP A 11 -4.49 -9.09 -3.89
C TRP A 11 -3.54 -9.51 -2.76
N SER A 12 -2.51 -10.29 -3.06
CA SER A 12 -1.49 -10.65 -2.06
C SER A 12 -0.64 -9.44 -1.64
N LEU A 13 -0.28 -8.53 -2.57
CA LEU A 13 0.36 -7.25 -2.24
C LEU A 13 -0.49 -6.39 -1.31
N VAL A 14 -1.80 -6.29 -1.60
CA VAL A 14 -2.75 -5.56 -0.75
C VAL A 14 -2.83 -6.18 0.64
N ALA A 15 -2.92 -7.50 0.73
CA ALA A 15 -2.96 -8.22 2.01
C ALA A 15 -1.67 -8.05 2.82
N VAL A 16 -0.51 -8.22 2.19
CA VAL A 16 0.81 -8.01 2.82
C VAL A 16 0.94 -6.58 3.32
N SER A 17 0.50 -5.61 2.50
CA SER A 17 0.50 -4.21 2.92
C SER A 17 -0.35 -3.98 4.17
N GLY A 18 -1.57 -4.51 4.21
CA GLY A 18 -2.46 -4.40 5.37
C GLY A 18 -1.89 -5.03 6.63
N LEU A 19 -1.32 -6.24 6.52
CA LEU A 19 -0.67 -6.93 7.65
C LEU A 19 0.51 -6.12 8.20
N TRP A 20 1.37 -5.60 7.32
CA TRP A 20 2.50 -4.77 7.72
C TRP A 20 2.09 -3.41 8.28
N LEU A 21 0.97 -2.85 7.83
CA LEU A 21 0.41 -1.61 8.36
C LEU A 21 -0.04 -1.79 9.81
N VAL A 22 -0.84 -2.83 10.08
CA VAL A 22 -1.31 -3.18 11.43
C VAL A 22 -0.14 -3.51 12.34
N TRP A 23 0.83 -4.29 11.84
CA TRP A 23 2.04 -4.60 12.59
C TRP A 23 2.90 -3.37 12.87
N GLY A 24 3.02 -2.46 11.90
CA GLY A 24 3.73 -1.19 12.04
C GLY A 24 3.10 -0.29 13.11
N LEU A 25 1.76 -0.21 13.14
CA LEU A 25 1.02 0.47 14.21
C LEU A 25 1.27 -0.16 15.57
N TRP A 26 1.20 -1.50 15.67
CA TRP A 26 1.41 -2.21 16.93
C TRP A 26 2.83 -2.01 17.46
N LYS A 27 3.84 -2.28 16.64
CA LYS A 27 5.25 -2.27 17.04
C LYS A 27 5.92 -0.90 16.89
N ASN A 28 5.14 0.13 16.53
CA ASN A 28 5.62 1.49 16.28
C ASN A 28 6.85 1.50 15.35
N SER A 29 6.85 0.63 14.32
CA SER A 29 8.03 0.37 13.48
C SER A 29 7.96 1.13 12.16
N TRP A 30 8.82 2.13 11.99
CA TRP A 30 8.90 2.91 10.74
C TRP A 30 9.24 2.04 9.52
N LYS A 31 10.09 1.01 9.69
CA LYS A 31 10.44 0.07 8.62
C LYS A 31 9.20 -0.69 8.14
N ALA A 32 8.30 -1.00 9.07
CA ALA A 32 7.09 -1.72 8.76
C ALA A 32 6.10 -0.89 7.93
N PHE A 33 5.97 0.40 8.25
CA PHE A 33 5.20 1.32 7.43
C PHE A 33 5.83 1.55 6.06
N MET A 34 7.16 1.60 5.95
CA MET A 34 7.81 1.68 4.63
C MET A 34 7.48 0.46 3.76
N ILE A 35 7.63 -0.76 4.29
CA ILE A 35 7.32 -2.00 3.56
C ILE A 35 5.84 -2.04 3.17
N SER A 36 4.94 -1.66 4.09
CA SER A 36 3.51 -1.52 3.81
C SER A 36 3.24 -0.52 2.67
N GLY A 37 3.85 0.66 2.71
CA GLY A 37 3.68 1.71 1.71
C GLY A 37 4.18 1.28 0.33
N TYR A 38 5.34 0.64 0.23
CA TYR A 38 5.84 0.11 -1.04
C TYR A 38 4.94 -0.99 -1.59
N ALA A 39 4.46 -1.91 -0.74
CA ALA A 39 3.54 -2.96 -1.14
C ALA A 39 2.18 -2.42 -1.61
N LEU A 40 1.70 -1.30 -1.05
CA LEU A 40 0.43 -0.67 -1.45
C LEU A 40 0.57 0.24 -2.67
N LEU A 41 1.75 0.83 -2.88
CA LEU A 41 2.00 1.78 -3.96
C LEU A 41 1.82 1.12 -5.33
N LEU A 42 2.29 -0.12 -5.51
CA LEU A 42 2.15 -0.83 -6.77
C LEU A 42 0.67 -1.12 -7.13
N PRO A 43 -0.16 -1.70 -6.24
CA PRO A 43 -1.61 -1.82 -6.44
C PRO A 43 -2.33 -0.49 -6.68
N ALA A 44 -1.94 0.57 -5.97
CA ALA A 44 -2.56 1.88 -6.09
C ALA A 44 -2.24 2.55 -7.44
N LEU A 45 -1.00 2.44 -7.92
CA LEU A 45 -0.61 2.90 -9.26
C LEU A 45 -1.32 2.09 -10.35
N ALA A 46 -1.40 0.76 -10.19
CA ALA A 46 -2.13 -0.09 -11.12
C ALA A 46 -3.61 0.31 -11.21
N LEU A 47 -4.26 0.67 -10.09
CA LEU A 47 -5.62 1.23 -10.09
C LEU A 47 -5.67 2.60 -10.80
N TYR A 48 -4.74 3.50 -10.46
CA TYR A 48 -4.73 4.87 -10.96
C TYR A 48 -4.54 4.96 -12.48
N PHE A 49 -3.65 4.13 -13.04
CA PHE A 49 -3.36 4.06 -14.48
C PHE A 49 -4.19 3.03 -15.24
N GLY A 50 -4.76 2.04 -14.55
CA GLY A 50 -5.53 0.94 -15.15
C GLY A 50 -6.97 1.27 -15.53
N GLY A 51 -7.39 2.53 -15.42
CA GLY A 51 -8.71 3.00 -15.85
C GLY A 51 -9.71 3.30 -14.73
N ALA A 52 -9.27 3.36 -13.47
CA ALA A 52 -10.12 3.89 -12.41
C ALA A 52 -10.48 5.36 -12.70
N GLU A 53 -11.74 5.76 -12.55
CA GLU A 53 -12.20 7.13 -12.81
C GLU A 53 -12.66 7.84 -11.54
N GLY A 54 -12.53 9.18 -11.54
CA GLY A 54 -12.98 10.04 -10.45
C GLY A 54 -12.46 9.59 -9.08
N TRP A 55 -13.40 9.30 -8.18
CA TRP A 55 -13.13 8.97 -6.78
C TRP A 55 -12.40 7.63 -6.60
N PHE A 56 -12.44 6.74 -7.59
CA PHE A 56 -11.71 5.47 -7.56
C PHE A 56 -10.19 5.63 -7.71
N LYS A 57 -9.70 6.84 -8.07
CA LYS A 57 -8.27 7.19 -8.07
C LYS A 57 -7.73 7.59 -6.69
N LEU A 58 -8.62 7.96 -5.76
CA LEU A 58 -8.25 8.42 -4.41
C LEU A 58 -7.41 7.43 -3.58
N PRO A 59 -7.48 6.09 -3.77
CA PRO A 59 -6.62 5.15 -3.07
C PRO A 59 -5.11 5.40 -3.27
N ILE A 60 -4.68 6.18 -4.26
CA ILE A 60 -3.28 6.61 -4.39
C ILE A 60 -2.80 7.49 -3.23
N LEU A 61 -3.73 8.11 -2.49
CA LEU A 61 -3.40 8.89 -1.30
C LEU A 61 -3.01 8.00 -0.11
N LEU A 62 -3.50 6.76 -0.04
CA LEU A 62 -3.18 5.82 1.05
C LEU A 62 -1.67 5.54 1.18
N PRO A 63 -0.93 5.13 0.12
CA PRO A 63 0.51 4.92 0.24
C PRO A 63 1.24 6.21 0.62
N ILE A 64 0.79 7.39 0.16
CA ILE A 64 1.37 8.68 0.53
C ILE A 64 1.22 8.91 2.04
N VAL A 65 0.03 8.71 2.60
CA VAL A 65 -0.23 8.84 4.04
C VAL A 65 0.63 7.86 4.84
N ILE A 66 0.74 6.61 4.39
CA ILE A 66 1.59 5.59 5.02
C ILE A 66 3.05 6.02 5.04
N PHE A 67 3.58 6.58 3.96
CA PHE A 67 4.95 7.08 3.93
C PHE A 67 5.17 8.29 4.84
N VAL A 68 4.20 9.21 4.92
CA VAL A 68 4.26 10.35 5.86
C VAL A 68 4.31 9.84 7.31
N ILE A 69 3.49 8.85 7.66
CA ILE A 69 3.52 8.22 8.99
C ILE A 69 4.88 7.57 9.24
N ALA A 70 5.40 6.79 8.29
CA ALA A 70 6.71 6.16 8.39
C ALA A 70 7.82 7.19 8.63
N TYR A 71 7.81 8.30 7.89
CA TYR A 71 8.80 9.37 8.01
C TYR A 71 8.73 10.03 9.39
N ARG A 72 7.53 10.37 9.88
CA ARG A 72 7.35 10.97 11.21
C ARG A 72 7.82 10.06 12.33
N MET A 73 7.66 8.74 12.19
CA MET A 73 8.11 7.77 13.19
C MET A 73 9.62 7.55 13.17
N LYS A 74 10.26 7.65 12.00
CA LYS A 74 11.72 7.60 11.89
C LYS A 74 12.40 8.82 12.53
N ASN A 75 11.72 9.97 12.48
CA ASN A 75 12.25 11.25 12.94
C ASN A 75 11.84 11.61 14.39
N ARG A 76 11.19 10.69 15.11
CA ARG A 76 10.98 10.74 16.57
C ARG A 76 12.01 9.88 17.27
#